data_AF-A0A355SG05-F1
#
_entry.id   AF-A0A355SG05-F1
#
_cell.length_a   1.000
_cell.length_b   1.000
_cell.length_c   1.000
_cell.angle_alpha   90.00
_cell.angle_beta   90.00
_cell.angle_gamma   90.00
#
_symmetry.space_group_name_H-M   'P 1'
#
loop_
_entity.id
_entity.type
_entity.pdbx_description
1 polymer ?
#
loop_
_entity_poly.entity_id
_entity_poly.type
_entity_poly.pdbx_seq_one_letter_code
_entity_poly.pdbx_strand_id
1 'polypeptide(L)'
;DFFTPVVDDPYTFGQIAAANSLSDIYAMGGKPVLALNIVCFPTCPSPDVLGQILKGGADKVIEAGAVIAGGHSIDDNEPKYGLSVMGIINPEEVLTNSTARAGDLLILTKPLGTGIINTAIKGGIADERNI
;
A
#
# COMPACT_ATOMS: atom_id res chain seq x y z
N ASP A 1 -0.10 5.18 5.47
CA ASP A 1 -0.55 5.64 4.15
C ASP A 1 -1.90 5.10 3.73
N PHE A 2 -2.68 5.92 3.02
CA PHE A 2 -3.92 5.56 2.33
C PHE A 2 -4.13 6.50 1.13
N PHE A 3 -4.76 6.01 0.07
CA PHE A 3 -4.94 6.76 -1.19
C PHE A 3 -6.11 6.23 -2.01
N THR A 4 -6.42 6.89 -3.12
CA THR A 4 -7.52 6.54 -4.04
C THR A 4 -7.15 5.36 -4.96
N PRO A 5 -8.12 4.65 -5.55
CA PRO A 5 -7.85 3.53 -6.46
C PRO A 5 -6.87 3.87 -7.58
N VAL A 6 -5.85 3.01 -7.73
CA VAL A 6 -4.83 3.11 -8.79
C VAL A 6 -5.01 2.08 -9.89
N VAL A 7 -5.90 1.11 -9.69
CA VAL A 7 -6.32 0.05 -10.62
C VAL A 7 -7.82 -0.19 -10.44
N ASP A 8 -8.46 -0.79 -11.43
CA ASP A 8 -9.91 -1.00 -11.41
C ASP A 8 -10.30 -2.24 -10.58
N ASP A 9 -9.47 -3.28 -10.57
CA ASP A 9 -9.70 -4.49 -9.77
C ASP A 9 -9.60 -4.19 -8.26
N PRO A 10 -10.70 -4.33 -7.48
CA PRO A 10 -10.70 -3.92 -6.08
C PRO A 10 -9.77 -4.76 -5.19
N TYR A 11 -9.63 -6.06 -5.48
CA TYR A 11 -8.75 -6.94 -4.72
C TYR A 11 -7.27 -6.54 -4.91
N THR A 12 -6.86 -6.33 -6.16
CA THR A 12 -5.52 -5.86 -6.52
C THR A 12 -5.24 -4.47 -5.93
N PHE A 13 -6.22 -3.56 -5.95
CA PHE A 13 -6.09 -2.27 -5.27
C PHE A 13 -5.81 -2.43 -3.78
N GLY A 14 -6.54 -3.31 -3.09
CA GLY A 14 -6.30 -3.65 -1.69
C GLY A 14 -4.88 -4.14 -1.43
N GLN A 15 -4.37 -5.03 -2.29
CA GLN A 15 -2.99 -5.52 -2.21
C GLN A 15 -1.95 -4.41 -2.41
N ILE A 16 -2.15 -3.54 -3.40
CA ILE A 16 -1.23 -2.43 -3.71
C ILE A 16 -1.21 -1.44 -2.54
N ALA A 17 -2.37 -1.05 -2.02
CA ALA A 17 -2.47 -0.12 -0.89
C ALA A 17 -1.77 -0.67 0.36
N ALA A 18 -2.00 -1.95 0.68
CA ALA A 18 -1.33 -2.61 1.81
C ALA A 18 0.19 -2.69 1.60
N ALA A 19 0.66 -3.09 0.41
CA ALA A 19 2.08 -3.14 0.10
C ALA A 19 2.76 -1.77 0.21
N ASN A 20 2.08 -0.70 -0.22
CA ASN A 20 2.57 0.67 -0.06
C ASN A 20 2.69 1.04 1.43
N SER A 21 1.64 0.82 2.24
CA SER A 21 1.66 1.14 3.67
C SER A 21 2.71 0.33 4.45
N LEU A 22 2.99 -0.92 4.06
CA LEU A 22 4.03 -1.75 4.68
C LEU A 22 5.45 -1.31 4.29
N SER A 23 5.62 -0.67 3.13
CA SER A 23 6.92 -0.32 2.57
C SER A 23 7.74 0.58 3.49
N ASP A 24 7.11 1.49 4.23
CA ASP A 24 7.81 2.42 5.13
C ASP A 24 8.47 1.69 6.30
N ILE A 25 7.85 0.62 6.80
CA ILE A 25 8.46 -0.21 7.85
C ILE A 25 9.72 -0.88 7.31
N TYR A 26 9.66 -1.43 6.09
CA TYR A 26 10.82 -2.05 5.45
C TYR A 26 11.91 -1.04 5.10
N ALA A 27 11.56 0.18 4.69
CA ALA A 27 12.50 1.25 4.37
C ALA A 27 13.34 1.67 5.59
N MET A 28 12.77 1.57 6.79
CA MET A 28 13.47 1.80 8.05
C MET A 28 14.30 0.59 8.52
N GLY A 29 14.23 -0.55 7.82
CA GLY A 29 14.86 -1.82 8.23
C GLY A 29 14.02 -2.66 9.20
N GLY A 30 12.76 -2.27 9.44
CA GLY A 30 11.89 -2.90 10.43
C GLY A 30 11.14 -4.11 9.90
N LYS A 31 10.58 -4.90 10.83
CA LYS A 31 9.66 -5.99 10.55
C LYS A 31 8.23 -5.58 10.91
N PRO A 32 7.27 -5.56 9.97
CA PRO A 32 5.85 -5.35 10.28
C PRO A 32 5.31 -6.42 11.23
N VAL A 33 4.44 -6.04 12.16
CA VAL A 33 3.80 -6.98 13.11
C VAL A 33 2.29 -6.82 13.19
N LEU A 34 1.79 -5.59 13.04
CA LEU A 34 0.37 -5.28 13.18
C LEU A 34 -0.04 -4.17 12.22
N ALA A 35 -1.25 -4.27 11.66
CA ALA A 35 -1.86 -3.25 10.84
C ALA A 35 -3.32 -2.98 11.24
N LEU A 36 -3.77 -1.75 11.04
CA LEU A 36 -5.15 -1.31 11.18
C LEU A 36 -5.65 -0.72 9.86
N ASN A 37 -6.85 -1.11 9.44
CA ASN A 37 -7.48 -0.57 8.24
C ASN A 37 -7.84 0.91 8.43
N ILE A 38 -7.57 1.72 7.41
CA ILE A 38 -8.11 3.06 7.23
C ILE A 38 -8.95 3.03 5.95
N VAL A 39 -10.26 3.17 6.09
CA VAL A 39 -11.22 3.04 4.99
C VAL A 39 -12.03 4.33 4.88
N CYS A 40 -12.03 4.94 3.69
CA CYS A 40 -13.02 5.92 3.30
C CYS A 40 -13.80 5.32 2.12
N PHE A 41 -15.10 5.09 2.26
CA PHE A 41 -15.87 4.40 1.23
C PHE A 41 -17.32 4.88 1.23
N PRO A 42 -17.94 5.11 0.06
CA PRO A 42 -19.30 5.61 0.04
C PRO A 42 -20.26 4.53 0.53
N THR A 43 -21.36 4.95 1.16
CA THR A 43 -22.37 4.00 1.67
C THR A 43 -23.17 3.30 0.55
N CYS A 44 -23.15 3.81 -0.69
CA CYS A 44 -24.00 3.34 -1.80
C CYS A 44 -23.44 2.26 -2.77
N PRO A 45 -22.14 1.99 -2.96
CA PRO A 45 -21.69 0.86 -3.79
C PRO A 45 -22.01 -0.49 -3.11
N SER A 46 -22.00 -1.56 -3.89
CA SER A 46 -22.15 -2.91 -3.34
C SER A 46 -21.09 -3.17 -2.25
N PRO A 47 -21.48 -3.64 -1.06
CA PRO A 47 -20.56 -4.10 -0.01
C PRO A 47 -19.50 -5.10 -0.50
N ASP A 48 -19.78 -5.79 -1.62
CA ASP A 48 -18.86 -6.75 -2.24
C ASP A 48 -17.54 -6.10 -2.69
N VAL A 49 -17.59 -4.85 -3.18
CA VAL A 49 -16.41 -4.12 -3.65
C VAL A 49 -15.47 -3.83 -2.48
N LEU A 50 -16.01 -3.30 -1.38
CA LEU A 50 -15.23 -3.07 -0.16
C LEU A 50 -14.69 -4.40 0.40
N GLY A 51 -15.50 -5.46 0.36
CA GLY A 51 -15.07 -6.79 0.77
C GLY A 51 -13.84 -7.29 0.01
N GLN A 52 -13.77 -7.08 -1.31
CA GLN A 52 -12.60 -7.44 -2.13
C GLN A 52 -11.37 -6.60 -1.77
N ILE A 53 -11.51 -5.28 -1.56
CA ILE A 53 -10.40 -4.40 -1.14
C ILE A 53 -9.82 -4.88 0.19
N LEU A 54 -10.68 -5.12 1.19
CA LEU A 54 -10.26 -5.58 2.51
C LEU A 54 -9.59 -6.95 2.44
N LYS A 55 -10.10 -7.86 1.59
CA LYS A 55 -9.51 -9.18 1.39
C LYS A 55 -8.10 -9.08 0.77
N GLY A 56 -7.94 -8.26 -0.28
CA GLY A 56 -6.63 -8.04 -0.91
C GLY A 56 -5.62 -7.44 0.07
N GLY A 57 -6.04 -6.45 0.86
CA GLY A 57 -5.21 -5.88 1.92
C GLY A 57 -4.82 -6.91 2.98
N ALA A 58 -5.77 -7.73 3.43
CA ALA A 58 -5.53 -8.80 4.41
C ALA A 58 -4.53 -9.84 3.91
N ASP A 59 -4.71 -10.35 2.69
CA ASP A 59 -3.81 -11.36 2.11
C ASP A 59 -2.38 -10.82 2.00
N LYS A 60 -2.21 -9.53 1.64
CA LYS A 60 -0.89 -8.90 1.57
C LYS A 60 -0.25 -8.67 2.94
N VAL A 61 -1.03 -8.33 3.97
CA VAL A 61 -0.53 -8.22 5.34
C VAL A 61 -0.11 -9.59 5.90
N ILE A 62 -0.86 -10.65 5.58
CA ILE A 62 -0.51 -12.03 5.94
C ILE A 62 0.78 -12.46 5.25
N GLU A 63 0.95 -12.16 3.96
CA GLU A 63 2.19 -12.41 3.22
C GLU A 63 3.41 -11.73 3.88
N ALA A 64 3.23 -10.53 4.42
CA ALA A 64 4.25 -9.80 5.16
C ALA A 64 4.54 -10.36 6.57
N GLY A 65 3.79 -11.37 7.03
CA GLY A 65 3.94 -11.98 8.35
C GLY A 65 3.39 -11.14 9.50
N ALA A 66 2.47 -10.21 9.20
CA ALA A 66 1.79 -9.35 10.17
C ALA A 66 0.30 -9.70 10.29
N VAL A 67 -0.39 -9.09 11.25
CA VAL A 67 -1.84 -9.30 11.46
C VAL A 67 -2.64 -8.01 11.27
N ILE A 68 -3.86 -8.14 10.74
CA ILE A 68 -4.84 -7.05 10.77
C ILE A 68 -5.64 -7.13 12.07
N ALA A 69 -5.61 -6.06 12.87
CA ALA A 69 -6.26 -6.00 14.18
C ALA A 69 -7.52 -5.10 14.18
N GLY A 70 -8.24 -5.05 13.06
CA GLY A 70 -9.41 -4.21 12.87
C GLY A 70 -9.10 -2.95 12.07
N GLY A 71 -9.72 -1.83 12.45
CA GLY A 71 -9.54 -0.54 11.77
C GLY A 71 -10.71 0.41 11.97
N HIS A 72 -10.74 1.45 11.14
CA HIS A 72 -11.81 2.44 11.14
C HIS A 72 -12.28 2.74 9.72
N SER A 73 -13.60 2.94 9.57
CA SER A 73 -14.24 3.27 8.31
C SER A 73 -15.06 4.54 8.43
N ILE A 74 -14.97 5.41 7.43
CA ILE A 74 -15.70 6.68 7.32
C ILE A 74 -16.43 6.72 5.98
N ASP A 75 -17.64 7.28 5.98
CA ASP A 75 -18.39 7.55 4.74
C ASP A 75 -17.72 8.71 3.97
N ASP A 76 -17.37 8.46 2.71
CA ASP A 76 -16.73 9.42 1.80
C ASP A 76 -17.16 9.08 0.37
N ASN A 77 -17.49 10.09 -0.44
CA ASN A 77 -17.89 9.89 -1.83
C ASN A 77 -16.76 9.31 -2.69
N GLU A 78 -15.50 9.55 -2.32
CA GLU A 78 -14.35 9.07 -3.05
C GLU A 78 -13.65 7.94 -2.26
N PRO A 79 -13.64 6.71 -2.80
CA PRO A 79 -13.00 5.57 -2.15
C PRO A 79 -11.53 5.82 -1.86
N LYS A 80 -11.09 5.54 -0.64
CA LYS A 80 -9.69 5.55 -0.22
C LYS A 80 -9.44 4.38 0.71
N TYR A 81 -8.30 3.73 0.55
CA TYR A 81 -7.91 2.61 1.39
C TYR A 81 -6.42 2.66 1.70
N GLY A 82 -6.07 2.18 2.88
CA GLY A 82 -4.70 1.95 3.30
C GLY A 82 -4.63 1.48 4.74
N LEU A 83 -3.42 1.50 5.28
CA LEU A 83 -3.13 0.96 6.60
C LEU A 83 -2.35 1.94 7.48
N SER A 84 -2.65 1.90 8.78
CA SER A 84 -1.70 2.26 9.83
C SER A 84 -0.93 1.01 10.23
N VAL A 85 0.39 1.04 10.12
CA VAL A 85 1.25 -0.14 10.31
C VAL A 85 2.20 0.08 11.47
N MET A 86 2.32 -0.93 12.34
CA MET A 86 3.33 -1.00 13.39
C MET A 86 4.36 -2.07 13.04
N GLY A 87 5.63 -1.73 13.22
CA GLY A 87 6.76 -2.63 13.09
C GLY A 87 7.69 -2.59 14.29
N ILE A 88 8.61 -3.54 14.34
CA ILE A 88 9.67 -3.62 15.34
C ILE A 88 11.04 -3.62 14.66
N ILE A 89 12.04 -3.03 15.32
CA ILE A 89 13.42 -2.98 14.86
C ILE A 89 14.36 -2.86 16.06
N ASN A 90 15.58 -3.41 15.94
CA ASN A 90 16.65 -3.12 16.88
C ASN A 90 17.03 -1.62 16.75
N PRO A 91 17.01 -0.81 17.83
CA PRO A 91 17.37 0.61 17.76
C PRO A 91 18.74 0.90 17.14
N GLU A 92 19.69 -0.04 17.22
CA GLU A 92 21.02 0.10 16.61
C GLU A 92 21.05 -0.16 15.10
N GLU A 93 19.99 -0.76 14.54
CA GLU A 93 19.89 -1.16 13.13
C GLU A 93 18.95 -0.24 12.32
N VAL A 94 18.49 0.87 12.91
CA VAL A 94 17.57 1.79 12.24
C VAL A 94 18.23 2.43 11.03
N LEU A 95 17.63 2.19 9.86
CA LEU A 95 18.02 2.84 8.62
C LEU A 95 17.32 4.18 8.51
N THR A 96 18.09 5.26 8.32
CA THR A 96 17.54 6.60 8.09
C THR A 96 17.89 7.09 6.69
N ASN A 97 17.07 7.98 6.16
CA ASN A 97 17.29 8.62 4.86
C ASN A 97 18.30 9.79 4.91
N SER A 98 19.01 9.97 6.02
CA SER A 98 19.82 11.16 6.31
C SER A 98 21.30 10.89 6.59
N THR A 99 21.74 9.63 6.48
CA THR A 99 23.11 9.20 6.81
C THR A 99 24.01 8.96 5.59
N ALA A 100 23.48 9.12 4.37
CA ALA A 100 24.23 8.98 3.13
C ALA A 100 25.40 9.99 3.05
N ARG A 101 26.50 9.58 2.42
CA ARG A 101 27.74 10.36 2.29
C ARG A 101 28.20 10.44 0.83
N ALA A 102 29.02 11.44 0.55
CA ALA A 102 29.67 11.52 -0.76
C ALA A 102 30.53 10.28 -1.01
N GLY A 103 30.31 9.63 -2.16
CA GLY A 103 30.96 8.37 -2.53
C GLY A 103 30.07 7.13 -2.38
N ASP A 104 28.90 7.24 -1.74
CA ASP A 104 27.95 6.12 -1.65
C ASP A 104 27.31 5.81 -3.02
N LEU A 105 26.94 4.54 -3.20
CA LEU A 105 26.24 4.06 -4.39
C LEU A 105 24.72 4.12 -4.18
N LEU A 106 23.99 4.49 -5.24
CA LEU A 106 22.52 4.45 -5.25
C LEU A 106 22.04 3.10 -5.79
N ILE A 107 21.18 2.42 -5.04
CA ILE A 107 20.58 1.14 -5.42
C ILE A 107 19.06 1.32 -5.50
N LEU A 108 18.48 0.83 -6.60
CA LEU A 108 17.03 0.83 -6.83
C LEU A 108 16.55 -0.62 -6.97
N THR A 109 15.55 -1.00 -6.18
CA THR A 109 15.07 -2.39 -6.08
C THR A 109 13.83 -2.69 -6.92
N LYS A 110 13.20 -1.66 -7.50
CA LYS A 110 12.04 -1.78 -8.40
C LYS A 110 12.14 -0.76 -9.55
N PRO A 111 11.70 -1.10 -10.78
CA PRO A 111 11.67 -0.16 -11.88
C PRO A 111 10.82 1.08 -11.60
N LEU A 112 11.15 2.19 -12.26
CA LEU A 112 10.32 3.40 -12.28
C LEU A 112 9.25 3.29 -13.39
N GLY A 113 8.19 4.10 -13.30
CA GLY A 113 7.24 4.31 -14.40
C GLY A 113 5.78 3.98 -14.13
N THR A 114 5.44 3.42 -12.96
CA THR A 114 4.06 3.02 -12.61
C THR A 114 3.05 4.16 -12.78
N GLY A 115 3.38 5.39 -12.38
CA GLY A 115 2.50 6.56 -12.56
C GLY A 115 2.25 6.93 -14.03
N ILE A 116 3.26 6.78 -14.90
CA ILE A 116 3.13 7.02 -16.34
C ILE A 116 2.21 5.97 -16.94
N ILE A 117 2.43 4.69 -16.59
CA ILE A 117 1.63 3.57 -17.07
C ILE A 117 0.18 3.73 -16.62
N ASN A 118 -0.06 4.06 -15.35
CA ASN A 118 -1.41 4.29 -14.84
C ASN A 118 -2.11 5.45 -15.58
N THR A 119 -1.37 6.53 -15.87
CA THR A 119 -1.91 7.64 -16.67
C THR A 119 -2.27 7.19 -18.10
N ALA A 120 -1.43 6.35 -18.72
CA ALA A 120 -1.69 5.80 -20.04
C ALA A 120 -2.92 4.86 -20.05
N ILE A 121 -3.13 4.06 -19.00
CA ILE A 121 -4.32 3.21 -18.84
C ILE A 121 -5.58 4.07 -18.72
N LYS A 122 -5.56 5.11 -17.86
CA LYS A 122 -6.67 6.07 -17.74
C LYS A 122 -6.97 6.79 -19.06
N GLY A 123 -5.94 7.00 -19.88
CA GLY A 123 -6.07 7.57 -21.23
C GLY A 123 -6.44 6.58 -22.34
N GLY A 124 -6.57 5.28 -22.04
CA GLY A 124 -6.86 4.23 -23.03
C GLY A 124 -5.70 3.90 -23.99
N ILE A 125 -4.47 4.27 -23.64
CA ILE A 125 -3.25 4.07 -24.46
C ILE A 125 -2.52 2.77 -24.06
N ALA A 126 -2.76 2.28 -22.85
CA ALA A 126 -2.21 1.05 -22.28
C ALA A 126 -3.31 0.23 -21.61
N ASP A 127 -3.00 -1.01 -21.22
CA ASP A 127 -3.91 -1.87 -20.45
C ASP A 127 -3.26 -2.43 -19.18
N GLU A 128 -4.05 -3.09 -18.33
CA GLU A 128 -3.59 -3.58 -17.01
C GLU A 128 -2.43 -4.58 -17.10
N ARG A 129 -2.18 -5.22 -18.24
CA ARG A 129 -1.03 -6.13 -18.43
C ARG A 129 0.31 -5.39 -18.52
N ASN A 130 0.26 -4.05 -18.60
CA ASN A 130 1.44 -3.20 -18.62
C ASN A 130 1.91 -2.77 -17.22
N ILE A 131 1.14 -3.06 -16.16
CA ILE A 131 1.50 -2.80 -14.75
C ILE A 131 2.29 -3.97 -14.16
#